data_AF-A0A1L7WGC0-F1
#
_entry.id   AF-A0A1L7WGC0-F1
#
_cell.length_a   1.000
_cell.length_b   1.000
_cell.length_c   1.000
_cell.angle_alpha   90.00
_cell.angle_beta   90.00
_cell.angle_gamma   90.00
#
_symmetry.space_group_name_H-M   'P 1'
#
loop_
_entity.id
_entity.type
_entity.pdbx_description
1 polymer ?
#
loop_
_entity_poly.entity_id
_entity_poly.type
_entity_poly.pdbx_seq_one_letter_code
_entity_poly.pdbx_strand_id
1 'polypeptide(L)'
;MQFNIVLVFATFLAAIEACKCGGNIDATKACCRNVGGNPSDVDCPANQISERLSNFASCCNSLGSRSDCRCPVGCARNETDAAQSAAGLPLLTDAEVTSFVASYGHLDE
;
A
#
# COMPACT_ATOMS: atom_id res chain seq x y z
N MET A 1 -5.81 39.29 4.50
CA MET A 1 -6.32 38.36 5.51
C MET A 1 -6.72 37.07 4.81
N GLN A 2 -6.10 35.97 5.24
CA GLN A 2 -6.38 34.54 5.00
C GLN A 2 -6.93 34.05 3.64
N PHE A 3 -6.05 33.38 2.90
CA PHE A 3 -6.40 32.37 1.91
C PHE A 3 -6.96 31.14 2.63
N ASN A 4 -8.27 30.91 2.57
CA ASN A 4 -8.86 29.63 2.96
C ASN A 4 -8.66 28.62 1.82
N ILE A 5 -7.52 27.94 1.82
CA ILE A 5 -7.33 26.72 1.03
C ILE A 5 -8.03 25.60 1.79
N VAL A 6 -9.30 25.35 1.43
CA VAL A 6 -9.99 24.12 1.82
C VAL A 6 -9.37 22.99 1.01
N LEU A 7 -8.41 22.28 1.59
CA LEU A 7 -7.89 21.03 1.03
C LEU A 7 -9.00 19.98 1.11
N VAL A 8 -9.76 19.85 0.02
CA VAL A 8 -10.62 18.68 -0.20
C VAL A 8 -9.70 17.49 -0.47
N PHE A 9 -9.42 16.71 0.58
CA PHE A 9 -8.88 15.37 0.42
C PHE A 9 -9.99 14.49 -0.17
N ALA A 10 -10.02 14.37 -1.49
CA ALA A 10 -10.79 13.35 -2.16
C ALA A 10 -10.17 11.99 -1.80
N THR A 11 -10.70 11.33 -0.77
CA THR A 11 -10.45 9.93 -0.49
C THR A 11 -11.11 9.10 -1.60
N PHE A 12 -10.37 8.87 -2.68
CA PHE A 12 -10.69 7.82 -3.64
C PHE A 12 -10.55 6.47 -2.91
N LEU A 13 -11.59 6.09 -2.17
CA LEU A 13 -11.85 4.72 -1.78
C LEU A 13 -12.25 3.97 -3.05
N ALA A 14 -11.28 3.68 -3.91
CA ALA A 14 -11.45 2.60 -4.85
C ALA A 14 -11.64 1.35 -3.97
N ALA A 15 -12.88 0.88 -3.87
CA ALA A 15 -13.21 -0.40 -3.28
C ALA A 15 -12.58 -1.48 -4.15
N ILE A 16 -11.30 -1.75 -3.92
CA ILE A 16 -10.63 -2.90 -4.49
C ILE A 16 -11.10 -4.05 -3.63
N GLU A 17 -12.08 -4.82 -4.07
CA GLU A 17 -12.68 -5.87 -3.24
C GLU A 17 -11.63 -6.93 -2.83
N ALA A 18 -10.56 -7.11 -3.63
CA ALA A 18 -9.50 -8.07 -3.37
C ALA A 18 -8.16 -7.70 -4.06
N CYS A 19 -7.04 -7.83 -3.34
CA CYS A 19 -5.68 -7.61 -3.79
C CYS A 19 -5.00 -8.90 -4.25
N LYS A 20 -4.21 -8.80 -5.31
CA LYS A 20 -3.36 -9.88 -5.83
C LYS A 20 -1.97 -9.38 -6.16
N CYS A 21 -0.97 -10.26 -6.02
CA CYS A 21 0.37 -10.07 -6.57
C CYS A 21 0.39 -10.54 -8.05
N GLY A 22 -0.38 -9.87 -8.92
CA GLY A 22 -0.54 -10.24 -10.31
C GLY A 22 -1.14 -11.64 -10.47
N GLY A 23 -0.51 -12.48 -11.29
CA GLY A 23 -0.90 -13.89 -11.48
C GLY A 23 -0.35 -14.85 -10.41
N ASN A 24 0.45 -14.37 -9.44
CA ASN A 24 1.12 -15.23 -8.48
C ASN A 24 0.25 -15.46 -7.23
N ILE A 25 -0.46 -16.59 -7.20
CA ILE A 25 -1.39 -16.97 -6.13
C ILE A 25 -0.64 -17.23 -4.82
N ASP A 26 0.50 -17.92 -4.87
CA ASP A 26 1.32 -18.21 -3.69
C ASP A 26 1.87 -16.92 -3.06
N ALA A 27 2.37 -16.00 -3.89
CA ALA A 27 2.78 -14.67 -3.42
C ALA A 27 1.60 -13.90 -2.82
N THR A 28 0.43 -13.94 -3.45
CA THR A 28 -0.79 -13.29 -2.92
C THR A 28 -1.14 -13.82 -1.53
N LYS A 29 -1.16 -15.15 -1.34
CA LYS A 29 -1.46 -15.78 -0.06
C LYS A 29 -0.41 -15.47 1.00
N ALA A 30 0.87 -15.56 0.65
CA ALA A 30 1.99 -15.27 1.55
C ALA A 30 1.96 -13.80 2.00
N CYS A 31 1.82 -12.87 1.06
CA CYS A 31 1.79 -11.44 1.35
C CYS A 31 0.53 -11.03 2.12
N CYS A 32 -0.63 -11.62 1.82
CA CYS A 32 -1.85 -11.38 2.57
C CYS A 32 -1.67 -11.72 4.06
N ARG A 33 -1.10 -12.89 4.34
CA ARG A 33 -0.81 -13.32 5.72
C ARG A 33 0.25 -12.47 6.39
N ASN A 34 1.30 -12.10 5.64
CA ASN A 34 2.40 -11.27 6.14
C ASN A 34 1.91 -9.92 6.68
N VAL A 35 0.96 -9.29 5.97
CA VAL A 35 0.38 -8.03 6.41
C VAL A 35 -0.75 -8.20 7.43
N GLY A 36 -1.06 -9.42 7.86
CA GLY A 36 -2.10 -9.70 8.86
C GLY A 36 -3.51 -9.88 8.30
N GLY A 37 -3.66 -9.96 6.98
CA GLY A 37 -4.90 -10.36 6.33
C GLY A 37 -5.09 -11.88 6.30
N ASN A 38 -6.31 -12.32 5.99
CA ASN A 38 -6.61 -13.73 5.73
C ASN A 38 -7.00 -13.92 4.26
N PRO A 39 -6.19 -14.64 3.45
CA PRO A 39 -6.50 -14.85 2.05
C PRO A 39 -7.78 -15.67 1.90
N SER A 40 -8.59 -15.30 0.92
CA SER A 40 -9.81 -16.01 0.53
C SER A 40 -9.60 -16.57 -0.86
N ASP A 41 -9.48 -17.90 -0.95
CA ASP A 41 -9.16 -18.62 -2.18
C ASP A 41 -7.86 -18.12 -2.83
N VAL A 42 -7.92 -17.41 -3.95
CA VAL A 42 -6.75 -16.85 -4.67
C VAL A 42 -6.52 -15.37 -4.42
N ASP A 43 -7.36 -14.72 -3.61
CA ASP A 43 -7.36 -13.28 -3.41
C ASP A 43 -7.08 -12.90 -1.96
N CYS A 44 -6.52 -11.70 -1.75
CA CYS A 44 -6.43 -11.08 -0.43
C CYS A 44 -7.55 -10.04 -0.28
N PRO A 45 -8.57 -10.23 0.57
CA PRO A 45 -9.66 -9.27 0.72
C PRO A 45 -9.12 -7.91 1.19
N ALA A 46 -9.23 -6.87 0.36
CA ALA A 46 -8.55 -5.60 0.66
C ALA A 46 -9.13 -4.89 1.88
N ASN A 47 -10.38 -5.18 2.24
CA ASN A 47 -10.99 -4.67 3.48
C ASN A 47 -10.22 -5.09 4.74
N GLN A 48 -9.56 -6.26 4.72
CA GLN A 48 -8.76 -6.75 5.84
C GLN A 48 -7.37 -6.09 5.91
N ILE A 49 -6.94 -5.45 4.83
CA ILE A 49 -5.59 -4.91 4.66
C ILE A 49 -5.62 -3.49 4.10
N SER A 50 -6.71 -2.75 4.33
CA SER A 50 -6.94 -1.42 3.74
C SER A 50 -5.95 -0.37 4.24
N GLU A 51 -5.55 -0.48 5.51
CA GLU A 51 -4.45 0.27 6.12
C GLU A 51 -3.08 -0.37 5.86
N ARG A 52 -3.10 -1.55 5.23
CA ARG A 52 -2.06 -2.53 4.88
C ARG A 52 -1.43 -2.44 3.49
N LEU A 53 -2.00 -1.61 2.61
CA LEU A 53 -1.90 -1.82 1.16
C LEU A 53 -0.50 -1.57 0.62
N SER A 54 0.26 -0.62 1.18
CA SER A 54 1.67 -0.42 0.77
C SER A 54 2.53 -1.58 1.21
N ASN A 55 2.31 -2.10 2.42
CA ASN A 55 3.04 -3.26 2.90
C ASN A 55 2.73 -4.51 2.04
N PHE A 56 1.48 -4.66 1.60
CA PHE A 56 1.10 -5.73 0.69
C PHE A 56 1.80 -5.57 -0.67
N ALA A 57 1.76 -4.37 -1.25
CA ALA A 57 2.43 -4.06 -2.50
C ALA A 57 3.95 -4.27 -2.42
N SER A 58 4.57 -3.87 -1.31
CA SER A 58 5.99 -4.08 -1.03
C SER A 58 6.35 -5.56 -0.94
N CYS A 59 5.50 -6.36 -0.30
CA CYS A 59 5.68 -7.80 -0.25
C CYS A 59 5.59 -8.43 -1.64
N CYS A 60 4.58 -8.07 -2.45
CA CYS A 60 4.48 -8.56 -3.82
C CYS A 60 5.74 -8.22 -4.61
N ASN A 61 6.22 -6.97 -4.52
CA ASN A 61 7.41 -6.51 -5.23
C ASN A 61 8.67 -7.27 -4.81
N SER A 62 8.81 -7.56 -3.51
CA SER A 62 9.92 -8.37 -2.97
C SER A 62 9.92 -9.80 -3.52
N LEU A 63 8.77 -10.29 -3.97
CA LEU A 63 8.59 -11.59 -4.61
C LEU A 63 8.56 -11.50 -6.15
N GLY A 64 8.97 -10.36 -6.72
CA GLY A 64 9.04 -10.13 -8.16
C GLY A 64 7.67 -10.03 -8.85
N SER A 65 6.62 -9.70 -8.10
CA SER A 65 5.25 -9.60 -8.62
C SER A 65 4.66 -8.21 -8.33
N ARG A 66 3.85 -7.69 -9.24
CA ARG A 66 3.17 -6.40 -9.04
C ARG A 66 1.86 -6.61 -8.28
N SER A 67 1.58 -5.76 -7.27
CA SER A 67 0.26 -5.72 -6.64
C SER A 67 -0.75 -5.03 -7.56
N ASP A 68 -1.91 -5.65 -7.76
CA ASP A 68 -3.06 -5.04 -8.46
C ASP A 68 -3.76 -3.99 -7.59
N CYS A 69 -3.61 -4.11 -6.27
CA CYS A 69 -4.04 -3.06 -5.35
C CYS A 69 -3.12 -1.84 -5.47
N ARG A 70 -3.70 -0.72 -5.92
CA ARG A 70 -3.05 0.59 -5.92
C ARG A 70 -3.18 1.22 -4.55
N CYS A 71 -2.04 1.48 -3.91
CA CYS A 71 -1.99 2.35 -2.74
C CYS A 71 -1.64 3.78 -3.18
N PRO A 72 -2.50 4.79 -2.94
CA PRO A 72 -2.13 6.19 -3.13
C PRO A 72 -1.10 6.65 -2.08
N VAL A 73 -0.39 7.75 -2.36
CA VAL A 73 0.63 8.34 -1.45
C VAL A 73 0.12 8.51 -0.01
N GLY A 74 -1.15 8.83 0.19
CA GLY A 74 -1.75 8.96 1.52
C GLY A 74 -1.79 7.65 2.33
N CYS A 75 -1.96 6.50 1.67
CA CYS A 75 -1.95 5.19 2.35
C CYS A 75 -0.52 4.82 2.76
N ALA A 76 0.45 5.02 1.86
CA ALA A 76 1.87 4.78 2.16
C ALA A 76 2.42 5.73 3.21
N ARG A 77 1.99 7.00 3.23
CA ARG A 77 2.34 7.92 4.31
C ARG A 77 1.90 7.34 5.64
N ASN A 78 0.62 6.99 5.81
CA ASN A 78 0.10 6.52 7.09
C ASN A 78 0.84 5.28 7.61
N GLU A 79 1.13 4.32 6.71
CA GLU A 79 1.89 3.12 7.05
C GLU A 79 3.35 3.41 7.42
N THR A 80 4.03 4.23 6.63
CA THR A 80 5.44 4.57 6.87
C THR A 80 5.62 5.46 8.10
N ASP A 81 4.69 6.38 8.37
CA ASP A 81 4.69 7.22 9.57
C ASP A 81 4.53 6.37 10.83
N ALA A 82 3.59 5.41 10.80
CA ALA A 82 3.38 4.47 11.89
C ALA A 82 4.62 3.60 12.14
N ALA A 83 5.27 3.11 11.08
CA ALA A 83 6.49 2.31 11.18
C ALA A 83 7.68 3.12 11.72
N GLN A 84 7.89 4.35 11.22
CA GLN A 84 8.96 5.24 11.66
C GLN A 84 8.75 5.68 13.11
N SER A 85 7.52 6.00 13.48
CA SER A 85 7.15 6.34 14.86
C SER A 85 7.40 5.17 15.81
N ALA A 86 7.03 3.95 15.42
CA ALA A 86 7.30 2.74 16.20
C ALA A 86 8.81 2.45 16.34
N ALA A 87 9.61 2.82 15.34
CA ALA A 87 11.06 2.67 15.35
C ALA A 87 11.81 3.84 16.01
N GLY A 88 11.11 4.91 16.41
CA GLY A 88 11.73 6.13 16.93
C GLY A 88 12.57 6.90 15.90
N LEU A 89 12.26 6.73 14.61
CA LEU A 89 12.97 7.34 13.49
C LEU A 89 12.24 8.59 12.97
N PRO A 90 12.98 9.55 12.36
CA PRO A 90 12.37 10.75 11.78
C PRO A 90 11.49 10.39 10.59
N LEU A 91 10.29 10.96 10.52
CA LEU A 91 9.29 10.70 9.46
C LEU A 91 9.84 10.96 8.05
N LEU A 92 9.36 10.20 7.06
CA LEU A 92 9.78 10.38 5.67
C LEU A 92 9.21 11.67 5.10
N THR A 93 9.97 12.36 4.26
CA THR A 93 9.50 13.56 3.54
C THR A 93 8.51 13.19 2.43
N ASP A 94 7.86 14.19 1.83
CA ASP A 94 6.94 13.96 0.71
C ASP A 94 7.59 13.35 -0.53
N ALA A 95 8.83 13.76 -0.83
CA ALA A 95 9.60 13.17 -1.91
C ALA A 95 9.94 11.70 -1.63
N GLU A 96 10.33 11.37 -0.39
CA GLU A 96 10.72 10.02 0.00
C GLU A 96 9.53 9.03 -0.07
N VAL A 97 8.36 9.41 0.43
CA VAL A 97 7.16 8.56 0.32
C VAL A 97 6.69 8.43 -1.13
N THR A 98 6.85 9.48 -1.93
CA THR A 98 6.55 9.39 -3.38
C THR A 98 7.48 8.41 -4.07
N SER A 99 8.78 8.44 -3.76
CA SER A 99 9.77 7.47 -4.29
C SER A 99 9.46 6.04 -3.84
N PHE A 100 9.10 5.86 -2.57
CA PHE A 100 8.68 4.58 -2.02
C PHE A 100 7.45 4.01 -2.75
N VAL A 101 6.43 4.83 -3.00
CA VAL A 101 5.23 4.41 -3.75
C VAL A 101 5.55 4.14 -5.21
N ALA A 102 6.41 4.96 -5.83
CA ALA A 102 6.84 4.77 -7.21
C ALA A 102 7.60 3.45 -7.40
N SER A 103 8.32 2.97 -6.38
CA SER A 103 9.01 1.68 -6.42
C SER A 103 8.06 0.49 -6.63
N TYR A 104 6.78 0.61 -6.26
CA TYR A 104 5.75 -0.41 -6.52
C TYR A 104 5.16 -0.34 -7.92
N GLY A 105 5.36 0.78 -8.63
CA GLY A 105 4.84 1.01 -9.96
C GLY A 105 5.77 0.56 -11.09
N HIS A 106 7.04 0.26 -10.80
CA HIS A 106 8.10 0.05 -11.80
C HIS A 106 8.41 -1.42 -12.08
N LEU A 107 7.38 -2.28 -12.12
CA LEU A 107 7.46 -3.57 -12.82
C LEU A 107 6.77 -3.36 -14.17
N ASP A 108 7.50 -2.73 -15.09
CA ASP A 108 7.14 -2.51 -16.47
C ASP A 108 7.48 -3.78 -17.26
N GLU A 109 6.45 -4.44 -17.78
CA GLU A 109 6.28 -4.86 -19.18
C GLU A 109 4.79 -5.14 -19.43
#